data_AF-J2GIQ7-F1
#
_entry.id   AF-J2GIQ7-F1
#
_cell.length_a   1.000
_cell.length_b   1.000
_cell.length_c   1.000
_cell.angle_alpha   90.00
_cell.angle_beta   90.00
_cell.angle_gamma   90.00
#
_symmetry.space_group_name_H-M   'P 1'
#
loop_
_entity.id
_entity.type
_entity.pdbx_description
1 polymer ?
#
loop_
_entity_poly.entity_id
_entity_poly.type
_entity_poly.pdbx_seq_one_letter_code
_entity_poly.pdbx_strand_id
1 'polypeptide(L)'
;MELFEIVVSFGVGVVSGLVSGVIVAKYYKKKETEDAFILSLFEEKQKTARYLQGLQLELKIISEALNKNEVPDLSEIRRQLANPPRTPTFGSEKISEVSKTRISTKIDIVTKVKDSIDSGELNTKILFLLDRELFRAQIEVLEIETVKK
;
A
#
# COMPACT_ATOMS: atom_id res chain seq x y z
N MET A 1 -8.06 39.59 52.22
CA MET A 1 -8.93 38.74 51.38
C MET A 1 -8.36 38.59 49.96
N GLU A 2 -7.66 39.60 49.42
CA GLU A 2 -7.12 39.63 48.03
C GLU A 2 -6.05 38.56 47.69
N LEU A 3 -5.16 38.20 48.62
CA LEU A 3 -4.06 37.27 48.33
C LEU A 3 -4.53 35.82 48.06
N PHE A 4 -5.64 35.42 48.69
CA PHE A 4 -6.24 34.10 48.51
C PHE A 4 -6.88 33.97 47.13
N GLU A 5 -7.58 35.02 46.67
CA GLU A 5 -8.17 35.06 45.32
C GLU A 5 -7.10 35.02 44.22
N ILE A 6 -6.00 35.76 44.39
CA ILE A 6 -4.87 35.74 43.43
C ILE A 6 -4.27 34.35 43.30
N VAL A 7 -4.03 33.65 44.42
CA VAL A 7 -3.45 32.29 44.41
C VAL A 7 -4.42 31.28 43.78
N VAL A 8 -5.72 31.40 44.06
CA VAL A 8 -6.75 30.54 43.47
C VAL A 8 -6.89 30.79 41.97
N SER A 9 -6.93 32.06 41.52
CA SER A 9 -6.99 32.41 40.10
C SER A 9 -5.74 31.98 39.33
N PHE A 10 -4.55 32.11 39.93
CA PHE A 10 -3.31 31.59 39.34
C PHE A 10 -3.32 30.06 39.24
N GLY A 11 -3.74 29.36 40.29
CA GLY A 11 -3.88 27.91 40.30
C GLY A 11 -4.86 27.41 39.23
N VAL A 12 -6.01 28.06 39.07
CA VAL A 12 -6.97 27.77 38.00
C VAL A 12 -6.38 28.05 36.61
N GLY A 13 -5.63 29.15 36.44
CA GLY A 13 -4.94 29.48 35.19
C GLY A 13 -3.89 28.45 34.78
N VAL A 14 -3.07 27.97 35.72
CA VAL A 14 -2.06 26.94 35.46
C VAL A 14 -2.71 25.59 35.15
N VAL A 15 -3.71 25.17 35.92
CA VAL A 15 -4.41 23.90 35.70
C VAL A 15 -5.18 23.91 34.38
N SER A 16 -5.92 24.98 34.07
CA SER A 16 -6.63 25.11 32.80
C SER A 16 -5.68 25.18 31.60
N GLY A 17 -4.56 25.89 31.72
CA GLY A 17 -3.52 25.94 30.68
C GLY A 17 -2.88 24.57 30.42
N LEU A 18 -2.56 23.81 31.47
CA LEU A 18 -1.98 22.47 31.36
C LEU A 18 -2.97 21.46 30.76
N VAL A 19 -4.21 21.45 31.24
CA VAL A 19 -5.25 20.55 30.72
C VAL A 19 -5.53 20.87 29.25
N SER A 20 -5.66 22.16 28.90
CA SER A 20 -5.87 22.58 27.51
C SER A 20 -4.68 22.21 26.63
N GLY A 21 -3.45 22.47 27.08
CA GLY A 21 -2.23 22.14 26.36
C GLY A 21 -2.07 20.64 26.12
N VAL A 22 -2.36 19.80 27.11
CA VAL A 22 -2.26 18.33 26.97
C VAL A 22 -3.34 17.78 26.02
N ILE A 23 -4.58 18.28 26.11
CA ILE A 23 -5.66 17.85 25.21
C ILE A 23 -5.33 18.24 23.77
N VAL A 24 -4.92 19.50 23.55
CA VAL A 24 -4.56 20.01 22.23
C VAL A 24 -3.35 19.27 21.66
N ALA A 25 -2.28 19.08 22.45
CA ALA A 25 -1.10 18.34 22.02
C ALA A 25 -1.43 16.89 21.65
N LYS A 26 -2.27 16.20 22.44
CA LYS A 26 -2.75 14.85 22.10
C LYS A 26 -3.55 14.83 20.81
N TYR A 27 -4.42 15.82 20.59
CA TYR A 27 -5.21 15.93 19.36
C TYR A 27 -4.33 16.13 18.13
N TYR A 28 -3.39 17.08 18.18
CA TYR A 28 -2.47 17.33 17.06
C TYR A 28 -1.56 16.14 16.79
N LYS A 29 -1.01 15.51 17.82
CA LYS A 29 -0.18 14.31 17.66
C LYS A 29 -0.96 13.16 17.03
N LYS A 30 -2.22 12.95 17.42
CA LYS A 30 -3.08 11.93 16.80
C LYS A 30 -3.31 12.25 15.33
N LYS A 31 -3.67 13.50 15.01
CA LYS A 31 -3.89 13.94 13.63
C LYS A 31 -2.63 13.74 12.76
N GLU A 32 -1.47 14.15 13.25
CA GLU A 32 -0.19 13.97 12.57
C GLU A 32 0.10 12.49 12.26
N THR A 33 -0.16 11.57 13.20
CA THR A 33 0.02 10.13 12.95
C THR A 33 -0.99 9.54 11.98
N GLU A 34 -2.19 10.11 11.86
CA GLU A 34 -3.20 9.71 10.88
C GLU A 34 -2.81 10.22 9.49
N ASP A 35 -2.42 11.50 9.39
CA ASP A 35 -1.96 12.12 8.14
C ASP A 35 -0.70 11.43 7.60
N ALA A 36 0.28 11.14 8.46
CA ALA A 36 1.49 10.41 8.07
C ALA A 36 1.17 8.99 7.58
N PHE A 37 0.19 8.32 8.20
CA PHE A 37 -0.25 7.00 7.76
C PHE A 37 -0.94 7.06 6.40
N ILE A 38 -1.83 8.02 6.18
CA ILE A 38 -2.52 8.20 4.89
C ILE A 38 -1.52 8.50 3.78
N LEU A 39 -0.54 9.38 4.04
CA LEU A 39 0.51 9.71 3.07
C LEU A 39 1.33 8.45 2.73
N SER A 40 1.79 7.72 3.74
CA SER A 40 2.56 6.48 3.55
C SER A 40 1.75 5.44 2.76
N LEU A 41 0.46 5.28 3.08
CA LEU A 41 -0.43 4.38 2.36
C LEU A 41 -0.58 4.79 0.90
N PHE A 42 -0.75 6.07 0.63
CA PHE A 42 -0.84 6.59 -0.73
C PHE A 42 0.43 6.30 -1.53
N GLU A 43 1.60 6.56 -0.96
CA GLU A 43 2.89 6.27 -1.59
C GLU A 43 3.06 4.78 -1.89
N GLU A 44 2.71 3.90 -0.94
CA GLU A 44 2.77 2.46 -1.11
C GLU A 44 1.80 1.95 -2.18
N LYS A 45 0.58 2.50 -2.25
CA LYS A 45 -0.39 2.21 -3.31
C LYS A 45 0.19 2.56 -4.68
N GLN A 46 0.76 3.75 -4.83
CA GLN A 46 1.36 4.21 -6.09
C GLN A 46 2.58 3.36 -6.48
N LYS A 47 3.46 3.07 -5.53
CA LYS A 47 4.64 2.24 -5.76
C LYS A 47 4.25 0.82 -6.19
N THR A 48 3.23 0.25 -5.55
CA THR A 48 2.71 -1.06 -5.88
C THR A 48 2.02 -1.07 -7.24
N ALA A 49 1.21 -0.06 -7.55
CA ALA A 49 0.56 0.06 -8.86
C ALA A 49 1.59 0.14 -10.00
N ARG A 50 2.66 0.91 -9.83
CA ARG A 50 3.78 0.98 -10.80
C ARG A 50 4.51 -0.34 -10.94
N TYR A 51 4.73 -1.05 -9.83
CA TYR A 51 5.34 -2.38 -9.86
C TYR A 51 4.50 -3.38 -10.68
N LEU A 52 3.18 -3.42 -10.45
CA LEU A 52 2.28 -4.29 -11.22
C LEU A 52 2.25 -3.91 -12.71
N GLN A 53 2.27 -2.61 -13.02
CA GLN A 53 2.37 -2.12 -14.39
C GLN A 53 3.70 -2.54 -15.06
N GLY A 54 4.80 -2.55 -14.30
CA GLY A 54 6.09 -3.07 -14.76
C GLY A 54 5.99 -4.54 -15.15
N LEU A 55 5.41 -5.37 -14.28
CA LEU A 55 5.18 -6.79 -14.58
C LEU A 55 4.32 -6.98 -15.82
N GLN A 56 3.26 -6.19 -15.99
CA GLN A 56 2.43 -6.26 -17.20
C GLN A 56 3.19 -5.93 -18.48
N LEU A 57 4.05 -4.90 -18.45
CA LEU A 57 4.86 -4.54 -19.59
C LEU A 57 5.78 -5.70 -19.99
N GLU A 58 6.43 -6.33 -19.00
CA GLU A 58 7.28 -7.49 -19.25
C GLU A 58 6.49 -8.67 -19.82
N LEU A 59 5.30 -8.98 -19.27
CA LEU A 59 4.45 -10.04 -19.82
C LEU A 59 4.03 -9.78 -21.28
N LYS A 60 3.81 -8.52 -21.65
CA LYS A 60 3.53 -8.14 -23.04
C LYS A 60 4.73 -8.37 -23.94
N ILE A 61 5.93 -7.96 -23.53
CA ILE A 61 7.17 -8.21 -24.27
C ILE A 61 7.38 -9.72 -24.47
N ILE A 62 7.19 -10.52 -23.41
CA ILE A 62 7.28 -11.98 -23.49
C ILE A 62 6.23 -12.53 -24.46
N SER A 63 4.99 -12.04 -24.40
CA SER A 63 3.92 -12.48 -25.31
C SER A 63 4.23 -12.14 -26.76
N GLU A 64 4.82 -10.98 -27.03
CA GLU A 64 5.24 -10.57 -28.37
C GLU A 64 6.36 -11.46 -28.92
N ALA A 65 7.35 -11.80 -28.11
CA ALA A 65 8.43 -12.72 -28.48
C ALA A 65 7.86 -14.11 -28.82
N LEU A 66 6.98 -14.65 -27.97
CA LEU A 66 6.33 -15.94 -28.24
C LEU A 66 5.48 -15.92 -29.52
N ASN A 67 4.74 -14.83 -29.79
CA ASN A 67 3.98 -14.67 -31.02
C ASN A 67 4.86 -14.63 -32.28
N LYS A 68 6.12 -14.20 -32.15
CA LYS A 68 7.13 -14.20 -33.22
C LYS A 68 7.90 -15.53 -33.32
N ASN A 69 7.59 -16.52 -32.47
CA ASN A 69 8.37 -17.75 -32.29
C ASN A 69 9.83 -17.51 -31.86
N GLU A 70 10.06 -16.42 -31.12
CA GLU A 70 11.35 -16.10 -30.50
C GLU A 70 11.41 -16.67 -29.08
N VAL A 71 12.62 -16.93 -28.59
CA VAL A 71 12.83 -17.32 -27.19
C VAL A 71 12.74 -16.05 -26.33
N PRO A 72 11.76 -15.94 -25.42
CA PRO A 72 11.59 -14.75 -24.61
C PRO A 72 12.72 -14.62 -23.57
N ASP A 73 13.19 -13.39 -23.37
CA ASP A 73 14.06 -13.08 -22.24
C ASP A 73 13.23 -12.92 -20.97
N LEU A 74 13.54 -13.74 -19.95
CA LEU A 74 12.84 -13.75 -18.66
C LEU A 74 13.66 -13.08 -17.54
N SER A 75 14.82 -12.52 -17.86
CA SER A 75 15.76 -11.97 -16.86
C SER A 75 15.15 -10.77 -16.10
N GLU A 76 14.52 -9.85 -16.82
CA GLU A 76 13.96 -8.62 -16.26
C GLU A 76 12.76 -8.91 -15.35
N ILE A 77 11.80 -9.71 -15.83
CA ILE A 77 10.63 -10.09 -15.03
C ILE A 77 11.04 -10.86 -13.76
N ARG A 78 12.05 -11.73 -13.85
CA ARG A 78 12.60 -12.43 -12.67
C ARG A 78 13.24 -11.47 -11.69
N ARG A 79 13.97 -10.46 -12.18
CA ARG A 79 14.56 -9.40 -11.33
C ARG A 79 13.49 -8.61 -10.59
N GLN A 80 12.40 -8.25 -11.27
CA GLN A 80 11.28 -7.53 -10.66
C GLN A 80 10.58 -8.40 -9.60
N LEU A 81 10.27 -9.66 -9.91
CA LEU A 81 9.63 -10.60 -8.99
C LEU A 81 10.47 -10.92 -7.75
N ALA A 82 11.81 -10.89 -7.87
CA ALA A 82 12.71 -11.08 -6.74
C ALA A 82 12.71 -9.89 -5.77
N ASN A 83 12.31 -8.70 -6.23
CA ASN A 83 12.39 -7.46 -5.45
C ASN A 83 11.03 -6.72 -5.42
N PRO A 84 9.97 -7.33 -4.86
CA PRO A 84 8.69 -6.66 -4.74
C PRO A 84 8.77 -5.44 -3.81
N PRO A 85 7.94 -4.41 -4.03
CA PRO A 85 7.92 -3.23 -3.16
C PRO A 85 7.50 -3.62 -1.74
N ARG A 86 8.19 -3.06 -0.74
CA ARG A 86 7.78 -3.14 0.66
C ARG A 86 6.51 -2.31 0.88
N THR A 87 5.51 -2.91 1.53
CA THR A 87 4.22 -2.28 1.81
C THR A 87 3.77 -2.50 3.26
N PRO A 88 4.49 -1.97 4.27
CA PRO A 88 4.13 -2.16 5.68
C PRO A 88 2.74 -1.62 6.03
N THR A 89 2.25 -0.57 5.36
CA THR A 89 0.89 -0.05 5.66
C THR A 89 -0.21 -1.04 5.31
N PHE A 90 0.02 -1.95 4.36
CA PHE A 90 -0.96 -2.94 3.91
C PHE A 90 -1.26 -4.00 4.99
N GLY A 91 -0.33 -4.23 5.92
CA GLY A 91 -0.53 -5.14 7.07
C GLY A 91 -1.13 -4.47 8.30
N SER A 92 -1.47 -3.18 8.22
CA SER A 92 -1.96 -2.41 9.36
C SER A 92 -3.42 -2.73 9.70
N GLU A 93 -3.74 -2.71 11.00
CA GLU A 93 -5.13 -2.76 11.50
C GLU A 93 -6.00 -1.60 11.00
N LYS A 94 -5.38 -0.51 10.54
CA LYS A 94 -6.08 0.66 9.99
C LYS A 94 -6.63 0.43 8.58
N ILE A 95 -6.31 -0.69 7.93
CA ILE A 95 -6.80 -1.06 6.60
C ILE A 95 -8.13 -1.81 6.70
N SER A 96 -9.08 -1.49 5.83
CA SER A 96 -10.40 -2.16 5.82
C SER A 96 -10.27 -3.65 5.44
N GLU A 97 -11.18 -4.49 5.94
CA GLU A 97 -11.19 -5.93 5.61
C GLU A 97 -11.30 -6.18 4.09
N VAL A 98 -12.12 -5.39 3.39
CA VAL A 98 -12.23 -5.45 1.92
C VAL A 98 -10.86 -5.21 1.26
N SER A 99 -10.11 -4.24 1.78
CA SER A 99 -8.77 -3.94 1.27
C SER A 99 -7.75 -5.03 1.58
N LYS A 100 -7.86 -5.70 2.75
CA LYS A 100 -7.01 -6.86 3.06
C LYS A 100 -7.21 -8.00 2.05
N THR A 101 -8.46 -8.26 1.66
CA THR A 101 -8.76 -9.23 0.59
C THR A 101 -8.10 -8.83 -0.73
N ARG A 102 -8.22 -7.56 -1.14
CA ARG A 102 -7.57 -7.03 -2.35
C ARG A 102 -6.05 -7.18 -2.32
N ILE A 103 -5.42 -6.93 -1.16
CA ILE A 103 -3.99 -7.13 -0.95
C ILE A 103 -3.60 -8.60 -1.12
N SER A 104 -4.39 -9.53 -0.59
CA SER A 104 -4.17 -10.98 -0.75
C SER A 104 -4.24 -11.37 -2.22
N THR A 105 -5.31 -10.97 -2.94
CA THR A 105 -5.48 -11.24 -4.37
C THR A 105 -4.25 -10.80 -5.18
N LYS A 106 -3.69 -9.62 -4.87
CA LYS A 106 -2.45 -9.13 -5.50
C LYS A 106 -1.27 -10.08 -5.24
N ILE A 107 -1.07 -10.51 -4.00
CA ILE A 107 0.04 -11.43 -3.63
C ILE A 107 -0.11 -12.76 -4.39
N ASP A 108 -1.33 -13.27 -4.47
CA ASP A 108 -1.62 -14.51 -5.20
C ASP A 108 -1.30 -14.37 -6.68
N ILE A 109 -1.64 -13.24 -7.31
CA ILE A 109 -1.34 -12.99 -8.73
C ILE A 109 0.16 -12.90 -8.97
N VAL A 110 0.91 -12.19 -8.13
CA VAL A 110 2.38 -12.11 -8.25
C VAL A 110 3.01 -13.50 -8.10
N THR A 111 2.49 -14.32 -7.19
CA THR A 111 2.91 -15.70 -7.00
C THR A 111 2.61 -16.55 -8.24
N LYS A 112 1.40 -16.47 -8.80
CA LYS A 112 1.03 -17.16 -10.05
C LYS A 112 1.94 -16.78 -11.22
N VAL A 113 2.28 -15.48 -11.36
CA VAL A 113 3.20 -15.01 -12.40
C VAL A 113 4.55 -15.69 -12.22
N LYS A 114 5.08 -15.69 -11.00
CA LYS A 114 6.35 -16.34 -10.67
C LYS A 114 6.32 -17.84 -10.97
N ASP A 115 5.31 -18.55 -10.48
CA ASP A 115 5.18 -19.99 -10.66
C ASP A 115 5.07 -20.36 -12.15
N SER A 116 4.36 -19.56 -12.95
CA SER A 116 4.26 -19.76 -14.40
C SER A 116 5.60 -19.58 -15.12
N ILE A 117 6.44 -18.65 -14.65
CA ILE A 117 7.78 -18.41 -15.19
C ILE A 117 8.75 -19.53 -14.79
N ASP A 118 8.63 -20.02 -13.55
CA ASP A 118 9.51 -21.04 -12.98
C ASP A 118 9.17 -22.43 -13.52
N SER A 119 7.89 -22.72 -13.81
CA SER A 119 7.46 -23.98 -14.42
C SER A 119 7.79 -24.09 -15.91
N GLY A 120 8.06 -22.97 -16.58
CA GLY A 120 8.29 -22.92 -18.03
C GLY A 120 7.02 -23.14 -18.88
N GLU A 121 5.83 -23.15 -18.26
CA GLU A 121 4.56 -23.38 -18.95
C GLU A 121 4.00 -22.11 -19.64
N LEU A 122 4.82 -21.08 -19.85
CA LEU A 122 4.39 -19.82 -20.46
C LEU A 122 3.92 -20.02 -21.90
N ASN A 123 2.62 -19.78 -22.11
CA ASN A 123 2.02 -19.65 -23.42
C ASN A 123 1.18 -18.37 -23.49
N THR A 124 0.81 -17.97 -24.72
CA THR A 124 0.08 -16.73 -24.99
C THR A 124 -1.26 -16.64 -24.26
N LYS A 125 -1.97 -17.77 -24.09
CA LYS A 125 -3.24 -17.82 -23.35
C LYS A 125 -3.02 -17.56 -21.85
N ILE A 126 -1.99 -18.15 -21.25
CA ILE A 126 -1.63 -17.91 -19.84
C ILE A 126 -1.20 -16.47 -19.65
N LEU A 127 -0.36 -15.94 -20.53
CA LEU A 127 0.09 -14.53 -20.50
C LEU A 127 -1.09 -13.56 -20.56
N PHE A 128 -2.06 -13.81 -21.45
CA PHE A 128 -3.27 -12.99 -21.54
C PHE A 128 -4.10 -13.01 -20.23
N LEU A 129 -4.24 -14.18 -19.60
CA LEU A 129 -4.95 -14.30 -18.33
C LEU A 129 -4.22 -13.54 -17.21
N LEU A 130 -2.90 -13.69 -17.13
CA LEU A 130 -2.07 -13.00 -16.13
C LEU A 130 -2.07 -11.48 -16.33
N ASP A 131 -1.99 -10.98 -17.57
CA ASP A 131 -2.07 -9.54 -17.87
C ASP A 131 -3.39 -8.94 -17.38
N ARG A 132 -4.52 -9.61 -17.64
CA ARG A 132 -5.85 -9.20 -17.18
C ARG A 132 -5.96 -9.22 -15.65
N GLU A 133 -5.43 -10.27 -15.00
CA GLU A 133 -5.42 -10.37 -13.54
C GLU A 133 -4.57 -9.26 -12.91
N LEU A 134 -3.38 -8.98 -13.46
CA LEU A 134 -2.54 -7.88 -13.01
C LEU A 134 -3.21 -6.51 -13.18
N PHE A 135 -3.95 -6.32 -14.28
CA PHE A 135 -4.66 -5.04 -14.53
C PHE A 135 -5.70 -4.79 -13.45
N ARG A 136 -6.48 -5.84 -13.15
CA ARG A 136 -7.46 -5.81 -12.09
C ARG A 136 -6.80 -5.56 -10.73
N ALA A 137 -5.71 -6.26 -10.41
CA ALA A 137 -4.98 -6.06 -9.17
C ALA A 137 -4.42 -4.64 -9.03
N GLN A 138 -3.96 -4.03 -10.13
CA GLN A 138 -3.50 -2.65 -10.15
C GLN A 138 -4.61 -1.68 -9.72
N ILE A 139 -5.81 -1.83 -10.27
CA ILE A 139 -6.97 -1.02 -9.88
C ILE A 139 -7.34 -1.28 -8.41
N GLU A 140 -7.45 -2.55 -8.01
CA GLU A 140 -7.82 -2.93 -6.64
C GLU A 140 -6.83 -2.38 -5.59
N VAL A 141 -5.54 -2.31 -5.90
CA VAL A 141 -4.53 -1.66 -5.05
C VAL A 141 -4.79 -0.17 -4.91
N LEU A 142 -5.16 0.53 -5.98
CA LEU A 142 -5.48 1.96 -5.93
C LEU A 142 -6.79 2.25 -5.18
N GLU A 143 -7.64 1.26 -5.00
CA GLU A 143 -8.86 1.34 -4.20
C GLU A 143 -8.67 0.90 -2.74
N ILE A 144 -7.44 0.62 -2.28
CA ILE A 144 -7.20 0.30 -0.87
C ILE A 144 -7.63 1.49 0.02
N GLU A 145 -8.47 1.21 1.00
CA GLU A 145 -9.09 2.18 1.90
C GLU A 145 -8.80 1.85 3.37
N THR A 146 -8.81 2.88 4.20
CA THR A 146 -8.70 2.77 5.64
C THR A 146 -10.05 2.47 6.29
N VAL A 147 -10.05 1.91 7.50
CA VAL A 147 -11.26 1.78 8.31
C VAL A 147 -11.82 3.19 8.57
N LYS A 148 -13.05 3.45 8.12
CA LYS A 148 -13.78 4.67 8.50
C LYS A 148 -14.09 4.57 9.99
N LYS A 149 -13.51 5.46 10.80
CA LYS A 149 -13.90 5.67 12.19
C LYS A 149 -15.10 6.59 12.28
#